data_AF-A0A261CM62-F1
#
_entry.id   AF-A0A261CM62-F1
#
_cell.length_a   1.000
_cell.length_b   1.000
_cell.length_c   1.000
_cell.angle_alpha   90.00
_cell.angle_beta   90.00
_cell.angle_gamma   90.00
#
_symmetry.space_group_name_H-M   'P 1'
#
loop_
_entity.id
_entity.type
_entity.pdbx_description
1 polymer ?
#
loop_
_entity_poly.entity_id
_entity_poly.type
_entity_poly.pdbx_seq_one_letter_code
_entity_poly.pdbx_strand_id
1 'polypeptide(L)'
;MVQLLIGLTGTAQSITLVPNMTPEPTKLPELILSHRIESVDLDEELECGVCNSQIKKTAFLEHLNSCAAGTRIPHLMMNVFFLEDEVVAKDALIERNFIHLLNDEPIELRYSKCLYCQSPEMHVEDGCRIVKRAYYLGGMFQNTEREYSDTIKFLEALRNQAKVLKLKLQQKRKMNRITLFLQIVFQIEDDENFMKSLPANAFSAIKKIEEKDSQAVEELKFELRKKAEEESEFLELARAVCLEKMTEELVVVDIKNPRTTPFEFVNTFF
;
A
#
# COMPACT_ATOMS: atom_id res chain seq x y z
N MET A 1 -75.57 23.87 41.96
CA MET A 1 -74.22 24.03 42.55
C MET A 1 -73.24 24.07 41.40
N VAL A 2 -72.97 25.20 40.73
CA VAL A 2 -72.20 26.38 41.18
C VAL A 2 -71.03 26.03 42.08
N GLN A 3 -69.85 25.89 41.48
CA GLN A 3 -68.64 26.53 41.99
C GLN A 3 -67.67 26.79 40.83
N LEU A 4 -67.68 28.05 40.41
CA LEU A 4 -66.68 28.73 39.61
C LEU A 4 -65.56 29.16 40.57
N LEU A 5 -64.30 28.90 40.25
CA LEU A 5 -63.18 29.71 40.76
C LEU A 5 -62.18 29.93 39.64
N ILE A 6 -62.12 31.20 39.24
CA ILE A 6 -61.26 31.79 38.22
C ILE A 6 -59.85 31.97 38.79
N GLY A 7 -58.84 31.70 37.98
CA GLY A 7 -57.46 32.15 38.19
C GLY A 7 -56.84 32.56 36.87
N LEU A 8 -56.94 33.86 36.53
CA LEU A 8 -56.16 34.52 35.48
C LEU A 8 -54.92 35.14 36.12
N THR A 9 -53.73 34.70 35.70
CA THR A 9 -52.46 35.46 35.52
C THR A 9 -51.55 34.48 34.75
N GLY A 10 -51.00 34.75 33.57
CA GLY A 10 -50.28 35.94 33.17
C GLY A 10 -48.77 35.66 33.26
N THR A 11 -48.20 34.89 32.33
CA THR A 11 -46.81 35.04 31.88
C THR A 11 -46.62 34.33 30.54
N ALA A 12 -46.15 35.08 29.55
CA ALA A 12 -45.65 34.59 28.29
C ALA A 12 -44.62 33.47 28.54
N GLN A 13 -44.83 32.30 27.96
CA GLN A 13 -43.76 31.34 27.75
C GLN A 13 -43.41 31.38 26.27
N SER A 14 -42.22 31.92 26.04
CA SER A 14 -41.52 31.96 24.77
C SER A 14 -41.64 30.62 24.05
N ILE A 15 -42.07 30.68 22.79
CA ILE A 15 -41.77 29.67 21.80
C ILE A 15 -40.25 29.69 21.67
N THR A 16 -39.58 28.78 22.36
CA THR A 16 -38.17 28.50 22.09
C THR A 16 -38.13 27.78 20.76
N LEU A 17 -37.90 28.54 19.69
CA LEU A 17 -37.34 28.04 18.44
C LEU A 17 -36.13 27.20 18.81
N VAL A 18 -36.26 25.88 18.72
CA VAL A 18 -35.11 24.98 18.75
C VAL A 18 -34.24 25.42 17.57
N PRO A 19 -32.98 25.85 17.80
CA PRO A 19 -32.12 26.26 16.73
C PRO A 19 -31.95 25.08 15.78
N ASN A 20 -32.20 25.38 14.51
CA ASN A 20 -31.98 24.56 13.33
C ASN A 20 -30.64 23.82 13.51
N MET A 21 -30.70 22.55 13.91
CA MET A 21 -29.51 21.70 13.96
C MET A 21 -29.15 21.43 12.52
N THR A 22 -28.24 22.24 11.98
CA THR A 22 -27.39 21.81 10.87
C THR A 22 -26.93 20.40 11.22
N PRO A 23 -27.20 19.39 10.37
CA PRO A 23 -26.69 18.06 10.63
C PRO A 23 -25.17 18.20 10.77
N GLU A 24 -24.65 17.77 11.92
CA GLU A 24 -23.20 17.67 12.08
C GLU A 24 -22.65 16.89 10.90
N PRO A 25 -21.55 17.33 10.28
CA PRO A 25 -20.92 16.57 9.21
C PRO A 25 -20.68 15.17 9.75
N THR A 26 -21.25 14.17 9.07
CA THR A 26 -21.04 12.75 9.35
C THR A 26 -19.54 12.58 9.54
N LYS A 27 -19.10 12.34 10.79
CA LYS A 27 -17.73 11.92 11.03
C LYS A 27 -17.60 10.62 10.26
N LEU A 28 -16.83 10.64 9.18
CA LEU A 28 -16.40 9.45 8.46
C LEU A 28 -16.09 8.41 9.55
N PRO A 29 -16.65 7.19 9.52
CA PRO A 29 -16.05 6.13 10.30
C PRO A 29 -14.58 6.12 9.88
N GLU A 30 -13.65 6.14 10.84
CA GLU A 30 -12.22 6.04 10.58
C GLU A 30 -12.02 4.86 9.63
N LEU A 31 -11.92 5.18 8.34
CA LEU A 31 -12.03 4.22 7.26
C LEU A 31 -10.78 3.38 7.40
N ILE A 32 -10.96 2.07 7.39
CA ILE A 32 -9.92 1.04 7.63
C ILE A 32 -8.77 1.09 6.59
N LEU A 33 -8.77 2.07 5.69
CA LEU A 33 -7.65 2.42 4.83
C LEU A 33 -6.63 3.39 5.49
N SER A 34 -6.93 3.93 6.68
CA SER A 34 -5.98 4.74 7.46
C SER A 34 -4.75 3.99 7.97
N HIS A 35 -4.58 2.72 7.62
CA HIS A 35 -3.35 1.99 7.93
C HIS A 35 -2.17 2.30 7.03
N ARG A 36 -2.27 3.17 6.00
CA ARG A 36 -1.07 3.72 5.34
C ARG A 36 -1.22 5.16 4.84
N ILE A 37 -0.41 6.00 5.49
CA ILE A 37 0.23 7.25 5.02
C ILE A 37 -0.57 8.53 5.32
N GLU A 38 -0.49 8.99 6.57
CA GLU A 38 -0.23 10.41 6.76
C GLU A 38 1.03 10.76 5.96
N SER A 39 0.88 11.58 4.93
CA SER A 39 1.99 12.17 4.19
C SER A 39 2.70 13.20 5.08
N VAL A 40 3.57 12.70 5.95
CA VAL A 40 4.63 13.50 6.59
C VAL A 40 5.97 12.93 6.11
N ASP A 41 6.16 12.94 4.79
CA ASP A 41 7.39 12.52 4.12
C ASP A 41 8.47 13.60 4.26
N LEU A 42 9.22 13.57 5.37
CA LEU A 42 10.55 14.19 5.43
C LEU A 42 11.61 13.36 6.18
N ASP A 43 11.20 12.40 7.03
CA ASP A 43 12.15 11.67 7.91
C ASP A 43 11.94 10.15 7.96
N GLU A 44 11.34 9.51 6.94
CA GLU A 44 11.33 8.04 6.87
C GLU A 44 12.76 7.50 6.64
N GLU A 45 13.29 6.79 7.64
CA GLU A 45 14.58 6.10 7.56
C GLU A 45 14.39 4.62 7.20
N LEU A 46 15.19 4.14 6.26
CA LEU A 46 15.22 2.77 5.81
C LEU A 46 16.58 2.14 6.13
N GLU A 47 16.56 0.94 6.70
CA GLU A 47 17.77 0.18 6.92
C GLU A 47 18.29 -0.39 5.59
N CYS A 48 19.52 -0.06 5.24
CA CYS A 48 20.21 -0.72 4.14
C CYS A 48 20.56 -2.15 4.55
N GLY A 49 19.76 -3.14 4.15
CA GLY A 49 20.05 -4.56 4.40
C GLY A 49 21.32 -5.12 3.74
N VAL A 50 22.27 -4.27 3.28
CA VAL A 50 23.62 -4.66 2.87
C VAL A 50 24.65 -4.18 3.89
N CYS A 51 24.67 -2.90 4.25
CA CYS A 51 25.62 -2.35 5.23
C CYS A 51 25.03 -2.08 6.61
N ASN A 52 23.73 -2.35 6.80
CA ASN A 52 22.92 -2.16 8.00
C ASN A 52 22.90 -0.71 8.51
N SER A 53 23.15 0.26 7.62
CA SER A 53 23.05 1.68 7.95
C SER A 53 21.62 2.16 7.79
N GLN A 54 21.15 3.01 8.69
CA GLN A 54 19.90 3.75 8.50
C GLN A 54 20.12 4.89 7.51
N ILE A 55 19.29 4.95 6.48
CA ILE A 55 19.43 5.91 5.38
C ILE A 55 18.04 6.51 5.12
N LYS A 56 17.96 7.84 5.01
CA LYS A 56 16.71 8.51 4.62
C LYS A 56 16.19 7.95 3.29
N LYS A 57 14.89 7.70 3.20
CA LYS A 57 14.23 7.15 2.00
C LYS A 57 14.59 7.90 0.71
N THR A 58 14.66 9.24 0.79
CA THR A 58 15.04 10.12 -0.33
C THR A 58 16.44 9.87 -0.87
N ALA A 59 17.38 9.44 -0.03
CA ALA A 59 18.76 9.12 -0.39
C ALA A 59 19.01 7.60 -0.55
N PHE A 60 17.98 6.77 -0.38
CA PHE A 60 18.15 5.31 -0.29
C PHE A 60 18.63 4.68 -1.60
N LEU A 61 18.07 5.12 -2.74
CA LEU A 61 18.48 4.61 -4.05
C LEU A 61 19.90 5.04 -4.41
N GLU A 62 20.28 6.30 -4.11
CA GLU A 62 21.64 6.78 -4.28
C GLU A 62 22.63 5.97 -3.45
N HIS A 63 22.31 5.75 -2.17
CA HIS A 63 23.09 4.88 -1.30
C HIS A 63 23.25 3.47 -1.89
N LEU A 64 22.17 2.86 -2.39
CA LEU A 64 22.24 1.53 -2.98
C LEU A 64 23.08 1.47 -4.27
N ASN A 65 23.09 2.53 -5.08
CA ASN A 65 23.93 2.59 -6.28
C ASN A 65 25.42 2.46 -5.94
N SER A 66 25.85 2.98 -4.79
CA SER A 66 27.22 2.80 -4.28
C SER A 66 27.37 1.51 -3.46
N CYS A 67 26.47 1.30 -2.49
CA CYS A 67 26.56 0.22 -1.51
C CYS A 67 26.31 -1.16 -2.12
N ALA A 68 25.55 -1.26 -3.22
CA ALA A 68 25.26 -2.49 -3.94
C ALA A 68 25.69 -2.41 -5.42
N ALA A 69 26.71 -1.60 -5.70
CA ALA A 69 27.27 -1.42 -7.04
C ALA A 69 27.57 -2.77 -7.73
N GLY A 70 27.23 -2.88 -9.02
CA GLY A 70 27.41 -4.09 -9.81
C GLY A 70 26.38 -5.20 -9.54
N THR A 71 25.32 -4.91 -8.78
CA THR A 71 24.18 -5.84 -8.57
C THR A 71 22.88 -5.26 -9.11
N ARG A 72 21.84 -6.09 -9.20
CA ARG A 72 20.48 -5.65 -9.60
C ARG A 72 19.67 -5.05 -8.44
N ILE A 73 20.21 -5.01 -7.22
CA ILE A 73 19.47 -4.55 -6.03
C ILE A 73 18.91 -3.12 -6.19
N PRO A 74 19.68 -2.12 -6.68
CA PRO A 74 19.16 -0.76 -6.81
C PRO A 74 17.95 -0.68 -7.77
N HIS A 75 18.05 -1.34 -8.92
CA HIS A 75 16.98 -1.38 -9.92
C HIS A 75 15.71 -2.07 -9.37
N LEU A 76 15.85 -3.18 -8.65
CA LEU A 76 14.71 -3.84 -8.03
C LEU A 76 14.00 -2.93 -7.02
N MET A 77 14.77 -2.24 -6.17
CA MET A 77 14.21 -1.32 -5.17
C MET A 77 13.57 -0.08 -5.80
N MET A 78 14.13 0.43 -6.91
CA MET A 78 13.51 1.52 -7.67
C MET A 78 12.12 1.12 -8.19
N ASN A 79 11.99 -0.07 -8.76
CA ASN A 79 10.69 -0.58 -9.21
C ASN A 79 9.73 -0.81 -8.04
N VAL A 80 10.24 -1.27 -6.89
CA VAL A 80 9.42 -1.40 -5.68
C VAL A 80 8.82 -0.06 -5.28
N PHE A 81 9.62 1.00 -5.16
CA PHE A 81 9.11 2.32 -4.78
C PHE A 81 8.12 2.88 -5.80
N PHE A 82 8.41 2.73 -7.09
CA PHE A 82 7.49 3.14 -8.14
C PHE A 82 6.13 2.43 -8.04
N LEU A 83 6.12 1.12 -7.85
CA LEU A 83 4.87 0.35 -7.74
C LEU A 83 4.13 0.62 -6.42
N GLU A 84 4.85 0.90 -5.33
CA GLU A 84 4.25 1.35 -4.06
C GLU A 84 3.44 2.63 -4.29
N ASP A 85 4.03 3.62 -4.97
CA ASP A 85 3.36 4.88 -5.30
C ASP A 85 2.15 4.66 -6.21
N GLU A 86 2.23 3.73 -7.18
CA GLU A 86 1.10 3.38 -8.05
C GLU A 86 -0.07 2.74 -7.30
N VAL A 87 0.20 1.88 -6.32
CA VAL A 87 -0.81 1.26 -5.45
C VAL A 87 -1.50 2.33 -4.60
N VAL A 88 -0.71 3.19 -3.95
CA VAL A 88 -1.22 4.31 -3.14
C VAL A 88 -2.10 5.24 -3.98
N ALA A 89 -1.66 5.58 -5.19
CA ALA A 89 -2.43 6.43 -6.09
C ALA A 89 -3.76 5.79 -6.52
N LYS A 90 -3.79 4.46 -6.73
CA LYS A 90 -5.03 3.73 -7.06
C LYS A 90 -6.01 3.75 -5.89
N ASP A 91 -5.55 3.53 -4.66
CA ASP A 91 -6.42 3.54 -3.48
C ASP A 91 -6.94 4.95 -3.18
N ALA A 92 -6.08 5.97 -3.26
CA ALA A 92 -6.48 7.36 -3.09
C ALA A 92 -7.56 7.80 -4.10
N LEU A 93 -7.48 7.31 -5.35
CA LEU A 93 -8.51 7.60 -6.36
C LEU A 93 -9.85 6.96 -6.02
N ILE A 94 -9.85 5.73 -5.47
CA ILE A 94 -11.07 5.05 -5.04
C ILE A 94 -11.71 5.79 -3.86
N GLU A 95 -10.89 6.20 -2.88
CA GLU A 95 -11.35 6.98 -1.73
C GLU A 95 -11.95 8.33 -2.14
N ARG A 96 -11.26 9.07 -3.01
CA ARG A 96 -11.79 10.35 -3.54
C ARG A 96 -13.11 10.15 -4.26
N ASN A 97 -13.20 9.14 -5.12
CA ASN A 97 -14.44 8.83 -5.83
C ASN A 97 -15.57 8.36 -4.90
N PHE A 98 -15.26 7.68 -3.81
CA PHE A 98 -16.25 7.39 -2.77
C PHE A 98 -16.82 8.68 -2.15
N ILE A 99 -15.96 9.65 -1.81
CA ILE A 99 -16.39 10.95 -1.28
C ILE A 99 -17.24 11.72 -2.32
N HIS A 100 -16.82 11.72 -3.58
CA HIS A 100 -17.61 12.35 -4.65
C HIS A 100 -18.98 11.70 -4.81
N LEU A 101 -19.07 10.37 -4.71
CA LEU A 101 -20.34 9.66 -4.74
C LEU A 101 -21.25 10.07 -3.56
N LEU A 102 -20.71 10.19 -2.35
CA LEU A 102 -21.46 10.64 -1.17
C LEU A 102 -22.05 12.05 -1.35
N ASN A 103 -21.27 12.95 -1.95
CA ASN A 103 -21.61 14.37 -2.08
C ASN A 103 -22.30 14.73 -3.41
N ASP A 104 -22.53 13.75 -4.28
CA ASP A 104 -23.09 13.94 -5.62
C ASP A 104 -22.19 14.75 -6.59
N GLU A 105 -20.89 14.80 -6.30
CA GLU A 105 -19.88 15.53 -7.07
C GLU A 105 -19.43 14.76 -8.33
N PRO A 106 -18.80 15.45 -9.30
CA PRO A 106 -18.23 14.80 -10.46
C PRO A 106 -17.17 13.75 -10.10
N ILE A 107 -17.22 12.60 -10.77
CA ILE A 107 -16.34 11.46 -10.51
C ILE A 107 -15.03 11.63 -11.29
N GLU A 108 -13.90 11.40 -10.63
CA GLU A 108 -12.57 11.44 -11.22
C GLU A 108 -12.30 10.20 -12.08
N LEU A 109 -11.92 10.43 -13.33
CA LEU A 109 -11.49 9.40 -14.28
C LEU A 109 -9.97 9.40 -14.44
N ARG A 110 -9.34 8.24 -14.24
CA ARG A 110 -7.92 8.06 -14.56
C ARG A 110 -7.75 7.81 -16.05
N TYR A 111 -6.94 8.62 -16.73
CA TYR A 111 -6.69 8.50 -18.17
C TYR A 111 -7.96 8.50 -19.04
N SER A 112 -9.00 9.25 -18.63
CA SER A 112 -10.30 9.28 -19.31
C SER A 112 -10.99 7.91 -19.41
N LYS A 113 -10.64 6.96 -18.54
CA LYS A 113 -11.27 5.64 -18.47
C LYS A 113 -12.21 5.58 -17.28
N CYS A 114 -13.48 5.28 -17.56
CA CYS A 114 -14.45 4.90 -16.55
C CYS A 114 -14.01 3.59 -15.89
N LEU A 115 -13.82 3.62 -14.57
CA LEU A 115 -13.42 2.45 -13.80
C LEU A 115 -14.59 1.48 -13.58
N TYR A 116 -15.83 1.92 -13.77
CA TYR A 116 -17.02 1.07 -13.67
C TYR A 116 -17.36 0.33 -14.97
N CYS A 117 -17.23 0.97 -16.14
CA CYS A 117 -17.60 0.39 -17.43
C CYS A 117 -16.38 -0.13 -18.19
N GLN A 118 -16.43 -1.39 -18.65
CA GLN A 118 -15.37 -2.00 -19.46
C GLN A 118 -15.30 -1.49 -20.91
N SER A 119 -16.35 -0.83 -21.41
CA SER A 119 -16.45 -0.39 -22.81
C SER A 119 -16.81 1.10 -22.89
N PRO A 120 -16.08 1.91 -23.68
CA PRO A 120 -16.38 3.34 -23.87
C PRO A 120 -17.79 3.60 -24.41
N GLU A 121 -18.34 2.67 -25.19
CA GLU A 121 -19.68 2.73 -25.81
C GLU A 121 -20.84 2.76 -24.79
N MET A 122 -20.57 2.42 -23.52
CA MET A 122 -21.54 2.51 -22.43
C MET A 122 -21.76 3.95 -21.94
N HIS A 123 -20.96 4.90 -22.43
CA HIS A 123 -21.07 6.32 -22.13
C HIS A 123 -21.81 7.02 -23.29
N VAL A 124 -22.98 7.60 -23.01
CA VAL A 124 -23.71 8.43 -23.96
C VAL A 124 -23.56 9.87 -23.47
N GLU A 125 -23.16 10.79 -24.35
CA GLU A 125 -23.02 12.23 -24.02
C GLU A 125 -22.17 12.47 -22.76
N ASP A 126 -20.99 11.83 -22.69
CA ASP A 126 -20.02 11.93 -21.58
C ASP A 126 -20.50 11.43 -20.20
N GLY A 127 -21.64 10.74 -20.09
CA GLY A 127 -22.16 10.19 -18.83
C GLY A 127 -22.22 8.65 -18.81
N CYS A 128 -21.94 8.03 -17.66
CA CYS A 128 -22.29 6.63 -17.42
C CYS A 128 -23.78 6.57 -17.12
N ARG A 129 -24.50 5.58 -17.69
CA ARG A 129 -25.95 5.40 -17.49
C ARG A 129 -26.33 5.49 -16.00
N ILE A 130 -27.59 5.85 -15.72
CA ILE A 130 -28.15 5.95 -14.35
C ILE A 130 -27.88 4.64 -13.58
N VAL A 131 -26.86 4.65 -12.72
CA VAL A 131 -26.43 3.54 -11.88
C VAL A 131 -26.45 4.04 -10.44
N LYS A 132 -26.92 3.22 -9.49
CA LYS A 132 -26.89 3.60 -8.07
C LYS A 132 -25.44 3.79 -7.61
N ARG A 133 -25.18 4.68 -6.68
CA ARG A 133 -23.82 5.01 -6.21
C ARG A 133 -23.06 3.78 -5.74
N ALA A 134 -23.74 2.94 -4.97
CA ALA A 134 -23.20 1.67 -4.48
C ALA A 134 -22.77 0.71 -5.61
N TYR A 135 -23.55 0.61 -6.70
CA TYR A 135 -23.19 -0.23 -7.84
C TYR A 135 -22.00 0.32 -8.61
N TYR A 136 -21.93 1.65 -8.76
CA TYR A 136 -20.80 2.29 -9.43
C TYR A 136 -19.50 2.00 -8.69
N LEU A 137 -19.48 2.23 -7.37
CA LEU A 137 -18.32 1.92 -6.53
C LEU A 137 -17.95 0.42 -6.60
N GLY A 138 -18.94 -0.48 -6.49
CA GLY A 138 -18.71 -1.92 -6.58
C GLY A 138 -18.05 -2.35 -7.89
N GLY A 139 -18.48 -1.80 -9.02
CA GLY A 139 -17.85 -2.11 -10.31
C GLY A 139 -16.45 -1.50 -10.45
N MET A 140 -16.16 -0.34 -9.84
CA MET A 140 -14.79 0.20 -9.79
C MET A 140 -13.83 -0.77 -9.08
N PHE A 141 -14.22 -1.30 -7.92
CA PHE A 141 -13.42 -2.28 -7.20
C PHE A 141 -13.20 -3.54 -8.03
N GLN A 142 -14.27 -4.12 -8.60
CA GLN A 142 -14.20 -5.36 -9.38
C GLN A 142 -13.31 -5.22 -10.63
N ASN A 143 -13.45 -4.13 -11.38
CA ASN A 143 -12.65 -3.93 -12.59
C ASN A 143 -11.18 -3.62 -12.30
N THR A 144 -10.88 -3.07 -11.12
CA THR A 144 -9.50 -2.78 -10.69
C THR A 144 -8.87 -3.90 -9.87
N GLU A 145 -9.66 -4.89 -9.42
CA GLU A 145 -9.27 -5.95 -8.50
C GLU A 145 -8.09 -6.78 -9.02
N ARG A 146 -8.19 -7.26 -10.27
CA ARG A 146 -7.12 -8.06 -10.87
C ARG A 146 -5.83 -7.27 -10.99
N GLU A 147 -5.89 -6.06 -11.56
CA GLU A 147 -4.71 -5.21 -11.72
C GLU A 147 -4.07 -4.90 -10.36
N TYR A 148 -4.88 -4.64 -9.34
CA TYR A 148 -4.42 -4.37 -7.98
C TYR A 148 -3.71 -5.60 -7.39
N SER A 149 -4.36 -6.78 -7.41
CA SER A 149 -3.78 -8.03 -6.89
C SER A 149 -2.48 -8.42 -7.61
N ASP A 150 -2.45 -8.29 -8.94
CA ASP A 150 -1.25 -8.56 -9.75
C ASP A 150 -0.11 -7.59 -9.39
N THR A 151 -0.43 -6.31 -9.16
CA THR A 151 0.57 -5.29 -8.77
C THR A 151 1.16 -5.59 -7.39
N ILE A 152 0.33 -5.92 -6.40
CA ILE A 152 0.78 -6.28 -5.03
C ILE A 152 1.70 -7.50 -5.07
N LYS A 153 1.28 -8.58 -5.75
CA LYS A 153 2.07 -9.82 -5.87
C LYS A 153 3.41 -9.55 -6.57
N PHE A 154 3.42 -8.71 -7.60
CA PHE A 154 4.66 -8.36 -8.29
C PHE A 154 5.60 -7.52 -7.40
N LEU A 155 5.05 -6.54 -6.68
CA LEU A 155 5.78 -5.71 -5.72
C LEU A 155 6.43 -6.57 -4.61
N GLU A 156 5.70 -7.53 -4.05
CA GLU A 156 6.24 -8.47 -3.06
C GLU A 156 7.34 -9.35 -3.63
N ALA A 157 7.17 -9.86 -4.86
CA ALA A 157 8.19 -10.66 -5.54
C ALA A 157 9.50 -9.86 -5.71
N LEU A 158 9.41 -8.59 -6.11
CA LEU A 158 10.57 -7.71 -6.25
C LEU A 158 11.24 -7.42 -4.90
N ARG A 159 10.46 -7.10 -3.85
CA ARG A 159 10.98 -6.89 -2.49
C ARG A 159 11.70 -8.13 -1.96
N ASN A 160 11.11 -9.32 -2.16
CA ASN A 160 11.67 -10.58 -1.73
C ASN A 160 12.96 -10.92 -2.48
N GLN A 161 12.98 -10.71 -3.79
CA GLN A 161 14.19 -10.87 -4.59
C GLN A 161 15.30 -9.92 -4.13
N ALA A 162 14.97 -8.64 -3.85
CA ALA A 162 15.94 -7.68 -3.35
C ALA A 162 16.50 -8.10 -1.98
N LYS A 163 15.67 -8.55 -1.04
CA LYS A 163 16.11 -9.05 0.28
C LYS A 163 17.09 -10.23 0.17
N VAL A 164 16.77 -11.22 -0.68
CA VAL A 164 17.66 -12.38 -0.91
C VAL A 164 18.99 -11.94 -1.51
N LEU A 165 18.97 -11.03 -2.48
CA LEU A 165 20.21 -10.53 -3.09
C LEU A 165 21.05 -9.71 -2.10
N LYS A 166 20.40 -8.92 -1.24
CA LYS A 166 21.06 -8.17 -0.17
C LYS A 166 21.80 -9.12 0.79
N LEU A 167 21.13 -10.17 1.28
CA LEU A 167 21.76 -11.19 2.13
C LEU A 167 22.95 -11.87 1.43
N LYS A 168 22.77 -12.30 0.17
CA LYS A 168 23.86 -12.91 -0.62
C LYS A 168 25.06 -11.97 -0.77
N LEU A 169 24.82 -10.68 -0.96
CA LEU A 169 25.89 -9.69 -1.06
C LEU A 169 26.62 -9.51 0.29
N GLN A 170 25.89 -9.52 1.40
CA GLN A 170 26.48 -9.49 2.74
C GLN A 170 27.38 -10.71 3.00
N GLN A 171 26.87 -11.90 2.70
CA GLN A 171 27.61 -13.16 2.83
C GLN A 171 28.87 -13.16 1.94
N LYS A 172 28.75 -12.72 0.69
CA LYS A 172 29.90 -12.57 -0.23
C LYS A 172 30.96 -11.62 0.35
N ARG A 173 30.56 -10.46 0.85
CA ARG A 173 31.49 -9.48 1.45
C ARG A 173 32.18 -10.02 2.70
N LYS A 174 31.43 -10.74 3.54
CA LYS A 174 31.98 -11.43 4.71
C LYS A 174 33.00 -12.48 4.28
N MET A 175 32.68 -13.30 3.28
CA MET A 175 33.60 -14.32 2.76
C MET A 175 34.87 -13.70 2.18
N ASN A 176 34.75 -12.64 1.37
CA ASN A 176 35.91 -11.93 0.84
C ASN A 176 36.86 -11.43 1.95
N ARG A 177 36.31 -10.93 3.07
CA ARG A 177 37.11 -10.51 4.23
C ARG A 177 37.83 -11.70 4.89
N ILE A 178 37.14 -12.84 5.02
CA ILE A 178 37.72 -14.07 5.57
C ILE A 178 38.83 -14.57 4.65
N THR A 179 38.60 -14.65 3.34
CA THR A 179 39.59 -15.04 2.34
C THR A 179 40.84 -14.17 2.44
N LEU A 180 40.68 -12.84 2.44
CA LEU A 180 41.79 -11.90 2.56
C LEU A 180 42.58 -12.12 3.87
N PHE A 181 41.88 -12.30 4.99
CA PHE A 181 42.52 -12.56 6.27
C PHE A 181 43.35 -13.86 6.23
N LEU A 182 42.80 -14.92 5.65
CA LEU A 182 43.49 -16.21 5.54
C LEU A 182 44.69 -16.14 4.59
N GLN A 183 44.61 -15.39 3.49
CA GLN A 183 45.74 -15.14 2.60
C GLN A 183 46.91 -14.48 3.35
N ILE A 184 46.61 -13.48 4.19
CA ILE A 184 47.63 -12.80 5.00
C ILE A 184 48.22 -13.76 6.04
N VAL A 185 47.38 -14.49 6.77
CA VAL A 185 47.82 -15.39 7.85
C VAL A 185 48.66 -16.55 7.32
N PHE A 186 48.28 -17.12 6.17
CA PHE A 186 48.96 -18.26 5.58
C PHE A 186 49.96 -17.90 4.48
N GLN A 187 50.19 -16.60 4.22
CA GLN A 187 51.10 -16.10 3.19
C GLN A 187 50.82 -16.72 1.80
N ILE A 188 49.54 -16.83 1.45
CA ILE A 188 49.12 -17.41 0.17
C ILE A 188 49.09 -16.28 -0.87
N GLU A 189 50.06 -16.28 -1.79
CA GLU A 189 50.20 -15.25 -2.83
C GLU A 189 49.33 -15.49 -4.07
N ASP A 190 48.86 -16.73 -4.29
CA ASP A 190 48.16 -17.15 -5.51
C ASP A 190 46.68 -17.49 -5.23
N ASP A 191 45.78 -16.72 -5.85
CA ASP A 191 44.32 -16.88 -5.74
C ASP A 191 43.82 -18.19 -6.37
N GLU A 192 44.46 -18.68 -7.44
CA GLU A 192 43.96 -19.84 -8.20
C GLU A 192 43.99 -21.15 -7.41
N ASN A 193 44.89 -21.25 -6.43
CA ASN A 193 45.02 -22.42 -5.56
C ASN A 193 44.67 -22.14 -4.10
N PHE A 194 44.04 -20.99 -3.79
CA PHE A 194 43.75 -20.56 -2.42
C PHE A 194 43.15 -21.68 -1.56
N MET A 195 42.08 -22.33 -2.03
CA MET A 195 41.41 -23.40 -1.28
C MET A 195 42.25 -24.67 -1.07
N LYS A 196 43.22 -24.95 -1.96
CA LYS A 196 44.13 -26.11 -1.85
C LYS A 196 45.30 -25.83 -0.92
N SER A 197 45.68 -24.56 -0.78
CA SER A 197 46.79 -24.09 0.07
C SER A 197 46.38 -23.91 1.53
N LEU A 198 45.09 -23.97 1.84
CA LEU A 198 44.59 -23.85 3.21
C LEU A 198 44.81 -25.13 4.02
N PRO A 199 45.18 -25.00 5.30
CA PRO A 199 45.14 -26.13 6.23
C PRO A 199 43.72 -26.73 6.32
N ALA A 200 43.64 -28.05 6.51
CA ALA A 200 42.37 -28.78 6.56
C ALA A 200 41.34 -28.18 7.54
N ASN A 201 41.79 -27.66 8.68
CA ASN A 201 40.92 -27.02 9.67
C ASN A 201 40.31 -25.71 9.13
N ALA A 202 41.10 -24.87 8.45
CA ALA A 202 40.63 -23.62 7.87
C ALA A 202 39.68 -23.89 6.69
N PHE A 203 40.03 -24.85 5.83
CA PHE A 203 39.18 -25.30 4.73
C PHE A 203 37.82 -25.83 5.24
N SER A 204 37.83 -26.70 6.26
CA SER A 204 36.59 -27.21 6.88
C SER A 204 35.74 -26.09 7.48
N ALA A 205 36.38 -25.09 8.09
CA ALA A 205 35.67 -23.93 8.63
C ALA A 205 35.00 -23.09 7.53
N ILE A 206 35.67 -22.83 6.40
CA ILE A 206 35.08 -22.12 5.26
C ILE A 206 33.87 -22.88 4.73
N LYS A 207 34.00 -24.19 4.48
CA LYS A 207 32.87 -25.01 4.00
C LYS A 207 31.66 -24.94 4.93
N LYS A 208 31.88 -25.01 6.24
CA LYS A 208 30.80 -24.85 7.23
C LYS A 208 30.14 -23.47 7.18
N ILE A 209 30.88 -22.41 6.84
CA ILE A 209 30.30 -21.07 6.67
C ILE A 209 29.48 -21.03 5.37
N GLU A 210 30.00 -21.55 4.26
CA GLU A 210 29.27 -21.62 2.98
C GLU A 210 27.97 -22.43 3.08
N GLU A 211 28.01 -23.56 3.80
CA GLU A 211 26.84 -24.39 4.10
C GLU A 211 25.80 -23.60 4.91
N LYS A 212 26.23 -22.92 5.99
CA LYS A 212 25.34 -22.07 6.81
C LYS A 212 24.76 -20.91 6.01
N ASP A 213 25.56 -20.26 5.19
CA ASP A 213 25.12 -19.12 4.38
C ASP A 213 24.09 -19.57 3.32
N SER A 214 24.31 -20.75 2.72
CA SER A 214 23.35 -21.36 1.79
C SER A 214 22.03 -21.72 2.47
N GLN A 215 22.11 -22.32 3.66
CA GLN A 215 20.93 -22.65 4.46
C GLN A 215 20.14 -21.40 4.85
N ALA A 216 20.81 -20.34 5.31
CA ALA A 216 20.16 -19.08 5.67
C ALA A 216 19.42 -18.43 4.48
N VAL A 217 19.94 -18.57 3.27
CA VAL A 217 19.26 -18.08 2.05
C VAL A 217 17.98 -18.87 1.76
N GLU A 218 18.00 -20.19 1.91
CA GLU A 218 16.81 -21.02 1.69
C GLU A 218 15.76 -20.81 2.78
N GLU A 219 16.17 -20.71 4.05
CA GLU A 219 15.30 -20.34 5.17
C GLU A 219 14.65 -18.97 4.91
N LEU A 220 15.43 -17.96 4.56
CA LEU A 220 14.90 -16.63 4.24
C LEU A 220 13.91 -16.67 3.07
N LYS A 221 14.20 -17.41 1.99
CA LYS A 221 13.26 -17.54 0.86
C LYS A 221 11.93 -18.16 1.29
N PHE A 222 11.99 -19.18 2.14
CA PHE A 222 10.80 -19.85 2.65
C PHE A 222 9.96 -18.89 3.52
N GLU A 223 10.60 -18.20 4.46
CA GLU A 223 9.93 -17.20 5.32
C GLU A 223 9.32 -16.07 4.51
N LEU A 224 10.04 -15.55 3.50
CA LEU A 224 9.55 -14.46 2.66
C LEU A 224 8.35 -14.86 1.80
N ARG A 225 8.28 -16.12 1.33
CA ARG A 225 7.11 -16.63 0.59
C ARG A 225 5.90 -16.72 1.50
N LYS A 226 6.07 -17.33 2.67
CA LYS A 226 4.99 -17.43 3.66
C LYS A 226 4.46 -16.05 4.05
N LYS A 227 5.35 -15.10 4.30
CA LYS A 227 4.96 -13.73 4.65
C LYS A 227 4.24 -13.01 3.51
N ALA A 228 4.67 -13.22 2.25
CA ALA A 228 4.00 -12.64 1.08
C ALA A 228 2.60 -13.22 0.88
N GLU A 229 2.42 -14.53 1.09
CA GLU A 229 1.09 -15.15 1.06
C GLU A 229 0.18 -14.55 2.15
N GLU A 230 0.66 -14.45 3.40
CA GLU A 230 -0.08 -13.83 4.50
C GLU A 230 -0.41 -12.34 4.24
N GLU A 231 0.52 -11.57 3.68
CA GLU A 231 0.32 -10.14 3.38
C GLU A 231 -0.68 -9.95 2.21
N SER A 232 -0.59 -10.78 1.16
CA SER A 232 -1.56 -10.79 0.05
C SER A 232 -2.96 -11.14 0.53
N GLU A 233 -3.13 -12.18 1.36
CA GLU A 233 -4.42 -12.57 1.92
C GLU A 233 -5.02 -11.46 2.79
N PHE A 234 -4.18 -10.85 3.65
CA PHE A 234 -4.60 -9.73 4.49
C PHE A 234 -5.07 -8.53 3.66
N LEU A 235 -4.33 -8.15 2.61
CA LEU A 235 -4.67 -7.02 1.76
C LEU A 235 -5.94 -7.27 0.94
N GLU A 236 -6.13 -8.47 0.42
CA GLU A 236 -7.36 -8.86 -0.28
C GLU A 236 -8.58 -8.78 0.66
N LEU A 237 -8.45 -9.28 1.90
CA LEU A 237 -9.50 -9.19 2.91
C LEU A 237 -9.77 -7.74 3.33
N ALA A 238 -8.73 -6.95 3.60
CA ALA A 238 -8.86 -5.55 3.99
C ALA A 238 -9.59 -4.74 2.92
N ARG A 239 -9.27 -4.98 1.64
CA ARG A 239 -9.94 -4.34 0.50
C ARG A 239 -11.41 -4.74 0.39
N ALA A 240 -11.73 -6.02 0.61
CA ALA A 240 -13.12 -6.51 0.59
C ALA A 240 -13.95 -5.88 1.71
N VAL A 241 -13.42 -5.83 2.93
CA VAL A 241 -14.06 -5.18 4.10
C VAL A 241 -14.26 -3.68 3.84
N CYS A 242 -13.28 -3.02 3.21
CA CYS A 242 -13.41 -1.61 2.85
C CYS A 242 -14.56 -1.40 1.85
N LEU A 243 -14.63 -2.21 0.79
CA LEU A 243 -15.71 -2.14 -0.19
C LEU A 243 -17.07 -2.33 0.46
N GLU A 244 -17.22 -3.32 1.35
CA GLU A 244 -18.46 -3.60 2.06
C GLU A 244 -18.95 -2.36 2.82
N LYS A 245 -18.09 -1.77 3.65
CA LYS A 245 -18.43 -0.56 4.44
C LYS A 245 -18.81 0.63 3.57
N MET A 246 -18.00 0.94 2.55
CA MET A 246 -18.30 2.05 1.65
C MET A 246 -19.63 1.82 0.90
N THR A 247 -19.91 0.57 0.51
CA THR A 247 -21.16 0.20 -0.16
C THR A 247 -22.36 0.37 0.77
N GLU A 248 -22.27 -0.07 2.03
CA GLU A 248 -23.32 0.12 3.03
C GLU A 248 -23.70 1.59 3.20
N GLU A 249 -22.70 2.47 3.30
CA GLU A 249 -22.94 3.92 3.42
C GLU A 249 -23.64 4.48 2.18
N LEU A 250 -23.17 4.15 0.97
CA LEU A 250 -23.80 4.62 -0.27
C LEU A 250 -25.21 4.08 -0.45
N VAL A 251 -25.50 2.84 -0.01
CA VAL A 251 -26.86 2.29 -0.04
C VAL A 251 -27.80 3.11 0.86
N VAL A 252 -27.35 3.50 2.05
CA VAL A 252 -28.14 4.35 2.95
C VAL A 252 -28.41 5.72 2.31
N VAL A 253 -27.42 6.30 1.62
CA VAL A 253 -27.58 7.56 0.89
C VAL A 253 -28.58 7.40 -0.26
N ASP A 254 -28.48 6.34 -1.06
CA ASP A 254 -29.39 6.08 -2.18
C ASP A 254 -30.84 5.82 -1.72
N ILE A 255 -31.06 5.26 -0.53
CA ILE A 255 -32.39 5.10 0.06
C ILE A 255 -32.98 6.45 0.49
N LYS A 256 -32.16 7.31 1.11
CA LYS A 256 -32.60 8.62 1.63
C LYS A 256 -32.75 9.67 0.53
N ASN A 257 -31.84 9.66 -0.43
CA ASN A 257 -31.73 10.62 -1.52
C ASN A 257 -31.35 9.91 -2.83
N PRO A 258 -32.32 9.24 -3.47
CA PRO A 258 -32.08 8.53 -4.73
C PRO A 258 -31.69 9.53 -5.82
N ARG A 259 -30.55 9.28 -6.48
CA ARG A 259 -30.12 10.10 -7.63
C ARG A 259 -31.05 9.85 -8.82
N THR A 260 -31.41 10.91 -9.53
CA THR A 260 -32.25 10.87 -10.74
C THR A 260 -31.51 11.29 -12.01
N THR A 261 -30.28 11.81 -11.86
CA THR A 261 -29.42 12.28 -12.95
C THR A 261 -28.22 11.33 -13.15
N PRO A 262 -27.66 11.24 -14.37
CA PRO A 262 -26.40 10.52 -14.61
C PRO A 262 -25.23 11.10 -13.81
N PHE A 263 -24.18 10.31 -13.59
CA PHE A 263 -22.92 10.82 -13.02
C PHE A 263 -22.20 11.73 -14.01
N GLU A 264 -21.67 12.84 -13.50
CA GLU A 264 -20.75 13.70 -14.22
C GLU A 264 -19.31 13.21 -14.01
N PHE A 265 -18.43 13.49 -14.97
CA PHE A 265 -17.03 13.06 -14.94
C PHE A 265 -16.05 14.20 -15.12
N VAL A 266 -14.90 14.08 -14.44
CA VAL A 266 -13.75 14.97 -14.63
C VAL A 266 -12.50 14.13 -14.84
N ASN A 267 -11.70 14.48 -15.84
CA ASN A 267 -10.45 13.78 -16.11
C ASN A 267 -9.34 14.27 -15.18
N THR A 268 -8.62 13.32 -14.57
CA THR A 268 -7.42 13.62 -13.81
C THR A 268 -6.18 13.10 -14.53
N PHE A 269 -5.19 13.99 -14.69
CA PHE A 269 -3.87 13.68 -15.23
C PHE A 269 -2.89 13.55 -14.06
N PHE A 270 -3.01 12.46 -13.30
CA PHE A 270 -2.00 12.06 -12.32
C PHE A 270 -1.29 10.81 -12.79
#